data_AF-A0A7W0DT80-F1
#
_entry.id   AF-A0A7W0DT80-F1
#
_cell.length_a   1.000
_cell.length_b   1.000
_cell.length_c   1.000
_cell.angle_alpha   90.00
_cell.angle_beta   90.00
_cell.angle_gamma   90.00
#
_symmetry.space_group_name_H-M   'P 1'
#
loop_
_entity.id
_entity.type
_entity.pdbx_description
1 polymer ?
#
loop_
_entity_poly.entity_id
_entity_poly.type
_entity_poly.pdbx_seq_one_letter_code
_entity_poly.pdbx_strand_id
1 'polypeptide(L)'
;MADTVYDVTTWAGATVSPYVDIGAVINQIIADIKSKQTTQTTRPGAVIYIPPGHYDLLTRVVIDISFLQIKGSGHGFLSEAIRDESPTGSWVETLPGASHIRVKNNDGHKEAFLVSRSGAPSTVGRLNSIVFQDFCLDGVGSTKPYTPGNSKIGISFQSDNDAVRIEGMGFVYLEHAIIIKGADAPNITNNFIAECGYCIELTGASQVAKITNNFLISAWGGYSIFAENGEGLQISGNTVLWACNITLNNVNRASITSNKLLSNFPSMIALLNGSSENLIASNHFRRVHGDGTSTRFDDKFGLVHIAGSKNTLTSNQFSFSVPSGNITPAGADPTIVLVKSGDNNYLATNHITSNLPAKVVLDASTTATKVLYSATSAQFDAYTSNHSMVPTP
;
A
#
# COMPACT_ATOMS: atom_id res chain seq x y z
N MET A 1 -24.28 -5.72 -31.75
CA MET A 1 -23.66 -4.95 -30.66
C MET A 1 -22.36 -5.68 -30.32
N ALA A 2 -21.24 -5.00 -30.08
CA ALA A 2 -20.02 -5.70 -29.68
C ALA A 2 -20.27 -6.39 -28.33
N ASP A 3 -19.83 -7.64 -28.17
CA ASP A 3 -19.84 -8.28 -26.85
C ASP A 3 -18.94 -7.47 -25.91
N THR A 4 -19.48 -7.08 -24.76
CA THR A 4 -18.75 -6.29 -23.74
C THR A 4 -18.60 -7.05 -22.43
N VAL A 5 -19.01 -8.32 -22.39
CA VAL A 5 -18.89 -9.20 -21.23
C VAL A 5 -18.28 -10.51 -21.68
N TYR A 6 -17.16 -10.85 -21.05
CA TYR A 6 -16.38 -12.04 -21.35
C TYR A 6 -16.24 -12.87 -20.07
N ASP A 7 -16.28 -14.18 -20.20
CA ASP A 7 -15.92 -15.13 -19.14
C ASP A 7 -14.72 -15.93 -19.64
N VAL A 8 -13.62 -15.91 -18.88
CA VAL A 8 -12.36 -16.56 -19.28
C VAL A 8 -12.49 -18.07 -19.49
N THR A 9 -13.51 -18.71 -18.91
CA THR A 9 -13.75 -20.16 -18.99
C THR A 9 -14.66 -20.57 -20.14
N THR A 10 -15.48 -19.66 -20.68
CA THR A 10 -16.46 -19.99 -21.73
C THR A 10 -16.23 -19.24 -23.04
N TRP A 11 -15.34 -18.25 -23.08
CA TRP A 11 -15.10 -17.48 -24.30
C TRP A 11 -14.43 -18.34 -25.39
N ALA A 12 -15.17 -18.57 -26.47
CA ALA A 12 -14.78 -19.49 -27.55
C ALA A 12 -13.57 -19.06 -28.39
N GLY A 13 -13.13 -17.80 -28.26
CA GLY A 13 -11.96 -17.29 -28.97
C GLY A 13 -10.62 -17.67 -28.33
N ALA A 14 -10.63 -18.29 -27.15
CA ALA A 14 -9.42 -18.66 -26.43
C ALA A 14 -8.67 -19.79 -27.15
N THR A 15 -7.38 -19.60 -27.42
CA THR A 15 -6.54 -20.64 -28.05
C THR A 15 -5.85 -21.55 -27.02
N VAL A 16 -5.97 -21.21 -25.74
CA VAL A 16 -5.42 -21.96 -24.61
C VAL A 16 -6.43 -21.96 -23.48
N SER A 17 -6.41 -23.00 -22.65
CA SER A 17 -7.24 -23.06 -21.45
C SER A 17 -6.82 -21.96 -20.45
N PRO A 18 -7.76 -21.24 -19.80
CA PRO A 18 -7.41 -20.27 -18.75
C PRO A 18 -6.75 -20.94 -17.54
N TYR A 19 -6.97 -22.24 -17.34
CA TYR A 19 -6.31 -23.01 -16.27
C TYR A 19 -4.82 -23.24 -16.55
N VAL A 20 -4.38 -23.08 -17.80
CA VAL A 20 -2.98 -23.23 -18.23
C VAL A 20 -2.30 -21.88 -18.38
N ASP A 21 -2.96 -20.91 -19.03
CA ASP A 21 -2.46 -19.54 -19.13
C ASP A 21 -3.60 -18.52 -19.27
N ILE A 22 -4.17 -18.09 -18.15
CA ILE A 22 -5.21 -17.05 -18.13
C ILE A 22 -4.70 -15.72 -18.69
N GLY A 23 -3.40 -15.45 -18.60
CA GLY A 23 -2.82 -14.24 -19.13
C GLY A 23 -2.92 -14.15 -20.65
N ALA A 24 -2.64 -15.26 -21.33
CA ALA A 24 -2.86 -15.37 -22.77
C ALA A 24 -4.35 -15.21 -23.14
N VAL A 25 -5.27 -15.83 -22.39
CA VAL A 25 -6.72 -15.71 -22.62
C VAL A 25 -7.19 -14.25 -22.49
N ILE A 26 -6.78 -13.55 -21.42
CA ILE A 26 -7.16 -12.15 -21.20
C ILE A 26 -6.60 -11.25 -22.31
N ASN A 27 -5.34 -11.46 -22.73
CA ASN A 27 -4.77 -10.71 -23.85
C ASN A 27 -5.55 -10.93 -25.17
N GLN A 28 -6.01 -12.15 -25.43
CA GLN A 28 -6.84 -12.46 -26.59
C GLN A 28 -8.21 -11.79 -26.52
N ILE A 29 -8.83 -11.73 -25.34
CA ILE A 29 -10.06 -10.97 -25.11
C ILE A 29 -9.84 -9.47 -25.36
N ILE A 30 -8.74 -8.89 -24.86
CA ILE A 30 -8.40 -7.47 -25.10
C ILE A 30 -8.20 -7.21 -26.60
N ALA A 31 -7.58 -8.13 -27.34
CA ALA A 31 -7.44 -8.03 -28.79
C ALA A 31 -8.80 -8.07 -29.50
N ASP A 32 -9.70 -8.97 -29.09
CA ASP A 32 -11.07 -9.04 -29.61
C ASP A 32 -11.86 -7.75 -29.35
N ILE A 33 -11.77 -7.19 -28.13
CA ILE A 33 -12.38 -5.90 -27.78
C ILE A 33 -11.89 -4.81 -28.73
N LYS A 34 -10.56 -4.70 -28.93
CA LYS A 34 -9.96 -3.69 -29.82
C LYS A 34 -10.38 -3.87 -31.28
N SER A 35 -10.58 -5.10 -31.73
CA SER A 35 -11.05 -5.38 -33.10
C SER A 35 -12.49 -4.91 -33.34
N LYS A 36 -13.31 -4.89 -32.28
CA LYS A 36 -14.72 -4.49 -32.32
C LYS A 36 -14.94 -3.01 -32.00
N GLN A 37 -14.08 -2.40 -31.18
CA GLN A 37 -14.19 -1.03 -30.68
C GLN A 37 -13.19 -0.08 -31.36
N THR A 38 -13.39 0.15 -32.66
CA THR A 38 -12.33 0.71 -33.54
C THR A 38 -12.29 2.24 -33.55
N THR A 39 -13.39 2.94 -33.30
CA THR A 39 -13.45 4.42 -33.37
C THR A 39 -13.42 5.07 -31.99
N GLN A 40 -12.99 6.34 -31.91
CA GLN A 40 -12.89 7.07 -30.64
C GLN A 40 -14.22 7.16 -29.87
N THR A 41 -15.35 7.19 -30.58
CA THR A 41 -16.69 7.31 -29.99
C THR A 41 -17.40 5.97 -29.79
N THR A 42 -16.73 4.84 -30.07
CA THR A 42 -17.31 3.48 -29.95
C THR A 42 -16.42 2.56 -29.10
N ARG A 43 -15.74 3.13 -28.10
CA ARG A 43 -14.88 2.43 -27.13
C ARG A 43 -15.45 2.44 -25.71
N PRO A 44 -16.58 1.77 -25.45
CA PRO A 44 -17.16 1.71 -24.10
C PRO A 44 -16.34 0.85 -23.11
N GLY A 45 -15.31 0.13 -23.57
CA GLY A 45 -14.61 -0.87 -22.75
C GLY A 45 -15.40 -2.17 -22.63
N ALA A 46 -15.08 -2.97 -21.62
CA ALA A 46 -15.67 -4.29 -21.42
C ALA A 46 -15.46 -4.79 -19.98
N VAL A 47 -16.12 -5.90 -19.66
CA VAL A 47 -15.95 -6.67 -18.43
C VAL A 47 -15.36 -8.04 -18.76
N ILE A 48 -14.29 -8.41 -18.08
CA ILE A 48 -13.72 -9.76 -18.12
C ILE A 48 -13.95 -10.39 -16.74
N TYR A 49 -14.77 -11.44 -16.71
CA TYR A 49 -15.11 -12.19 -15.52
C TYR A 49 -14.20 -13.42 -15.38
N ILE A 50 -13.73 -13.62 -14.15
CA ILE A 50 -12.90 -14.76 -13.71
C ILE A 50 -13.70 -15.54 -12.67
N PRO A 51 -14.33 -16.67 -13.03
CA PRO A 51 -15.01 -17.52 -12.07
C PRO A 51 -14.07 -18.00 -10.94
N PRO A 52 -14.60 -18.53 -9.82
CA PRO A 52 -13.78 -19.24 -8.86
C PRO A 52 -13.06 -20.44 -9.49
N GLY A 53 -11.76 -20.55 -9.26
CA GLY A 53 -10.88 -21.57 -9.85
C GLY A 53 -9.40 -21.22 -9.67
N HIS A 54 -8.53 -22.18 -10.00
CA HIS A 54 -7.07 -21.98 -9.97
C HIS A 54 -6.55 -21.78 -11.39
N TYR A 55 -6.02 -20.59 -11.66
CA TYR A 55 -5.58 -20.17 -12.98
C TYR A 55 -4.09 -19.87 -12.95
N ASP A 56 -3.33 -20.48 -13.84
CA ASP A 56 -1.95 -20.08 -14.05
C ASP A 56 -1.87 -18.88 -14.97
N LEU A 57 -1.07 -17.88 -14.59
CA LEU A 57 -0.68 -16.78 -15.46
C LEU A 57 0.79 -16.96 -15.81
N LEU A 58 1.04 -17.40 -17.05
CA LEU A 58 2.39 -17.58 -17.60
C LEU A 58 2.80 -16.36 -18.42
N THR A 59 1.84 -15.77 -19.13
CA THR A 59 2.01 -14.60 -19.99
C THR A 59 1.47 -13.35 -19.29
N ARG A 60 2.25 -12.28 -19.19
CA ARG A 60 1.81 -10.98 -18.67
C ARG A 60 0.63 -10.43 -19.48
N VAL A 61 -0.38 -9.93 -18.77
CA VAL A 61 -1.50 -9.21 -19.37
C VAL A 61 -1.11 -7.75 -19.62
N VAL A 62 -1.37 -7.24 -20.83
CA VAL A 62 -1.16 -5.83 -21.18
C VAL A 62 -2.49 -5.15 -21.44
N ILE A 63 -2.84 -4.19 -20.60
CA ILE A 63 -4.06 -3.39 -20.71
C ILE A 63 -3.70 -2.00 -21.24
N ASP A 64 -4.14 -1.73 -22.47
CA ASP A 64 -3.92 -0.45 -23.17
C ASP A 64 -5.23 0.25 -23.58
N ILE A 65 -6.36 -0.19 -23.01
CA ILE A 65 -7.71 0.35 -23.23
C ILE A 65 -8.32 0.86 -21.92
N SER A 66 -9.10 1.94 -22.03
CA SER A 66 -9.86 2.50 -20.90
C SER A 66 -11.16 1.72 -20.65
N PHE A 67 -11.78 1.94 -19.49
CA PHE A 67 -13.08 1.36 -19.11
C PHE A 67 -13.10 -0.17 -19.09
N LEU A 68 -11.94 -0.82 -18.96
CA LEU A 68 -11.85 -2.26 -18.77
C LEU A 68 -12.04 -2.61 -17.30
N GLN A 69 -12.99 -3.49 -17.01
CA GLN A 69 -13.14 -4.11 -15.70
C GLN A 69 -12.70 -5.57 -15.77
N ILE A 70 -11.76 -5.96 -14.93
CA ILE A 70 -11.43 -7.37 -14.69
C ILE A 70 -11.95 -7.71 -13.30
N LYS A 71 -12.88 -8.66 -13.23
CA LYS A 71 -13.52 -9.00 -11.96
C LYS A 71 -13.60 -10.50 -11.69
N GLY A 72 -13.54 -10.87 -10.43
CA GLY A 72 -13.80 -12.23 -9.95
C GLY A 72 -15.03 -12.32 -9.05
N SER A 73 -14.98 -13.31 -8.15
CA SER A 73 -16.01 -13.65 -7.16
C SER A 73 -15.45 -13.89 -5.75
N GLY A 74 -14.27 -13.32 -5.43
CA GLY A 74 -13.72 -13.27 -4.08
C GLY A 74 -12.20 -13.08 -4.03
N HIS A 75 -11.73 -12.44 -2.95
CA HIS A 75 -10.31 -12.15 -2.72
C HIS A 75 -9.47 -13.38 -2.36
N GLY A 76 -10.07 -14.46 -1.85
CA GLY A 76 -9.45 -15.78 -1.80
C GLY A 76 -8.19 -15.93 -0.92
N PHE A 77 -7.92 -15.01 0.01
CA PHE A 77 -6.68 -15.04 0.80
C PHE A 77 -6.59 -16.27 1.69
N LEU A 78 -5.43 -16.93 1.69
CA LEU A 78 -4.98 -17.91 2.66
C LEU A 78 -3.55 -17.51 3.07
N SER A 79 -3.22 -17.63 4.36
CA SER A 79 -1.86 -17.32 4.83
C SER A 79 -0.90 -18.42 4.39
N GLU A 80 -0.14 -18.13 3.34
CA GLU A 80 0.89 -19.04 2.82
C GLU A 80 2.12 -19.05 3.72
N ALA A 81 2.41 -17.94 4.40
CA ALA A 81 3.45 -17.87 5.42
C ALA A 81 3.24 -18.91 6.53
N ILE A 82 2.00 -19.03 7.05
CA ILE A 82 1.68 -20.03 8.07
C ILE A 82 1.74 -21.44 7.46
N ARG A 83 1.23 -21.62 6.24
CA ARG A 83 1.28 -22.91 5.52
C ARG A 83 2.73 -23.41 5.41
N ASP A 84 3.63 -22.55 4.96
CA ASP A 84 5.02 -22.91 4.66
C ASP A 84 5.83 -23.18 5.94
N GLU A 85 5.40 -22.62 7.08
CA GLU A 85 6.01 -22.84 8.40
C GLU A 85 5.34 -23.97 9.20
N SER A 86 4.28 -24.61 8.67
CA SER A 86 3.47 -25.61 9.37
C SER A 86 3.58 -27.02 8.78
N PRO A 87 3.35 -28.08 9.57
CA PRO A 87 3.10 -29.42 9.03
C PRO A 87 1.69 -29.50 8.44
N THR A 88 1.57 -29.42 7.11
CA THR A 88 0.29 -29.29 6.39
C THR A 88 -0.35 -30.59 5.93
N GLY A 89 0.23 -31.76 6.27
CA GLY A 89 -0.23 -33.06 5.76
C GLY A 89 -1.68 -33.44 6.12
N SER A 90 -2.28 -32.82 7.14
CA SER A 90 -3.67 -33.01 7.54
C SER A 90 -4.58 -31.82 7.20
N TRP A 91 -4.07 -30.80 6.52
CA TRP A 91 -4.86 -29.64 6.15
C TRP A 91 -5.85 -29.99 5.03
N VAL A 92 -7.05 -29.40 5.11
CA VAL A 92 -8.07 -29.55 4.05
C VAL A 92 -7.68 -28.72 2.84
N GLU A 93 -7.27 -27.47 3.05
CA GLU A 93 -6.89 -26.53 2.01
C GLU A 93 -5.46 -26.02 2.24
N THR A 94 -4.69 -25.90 1.16
CA THR A 94 -3.28 -25.49 1.20
C THR A 94 -2.95 -24.39 0.21
N LEU A 95 -3.95 -23.83 -0.48
CA LEU A 95 -3.78 -22.78 -1.46
C LEU A 95 -4.78 -21.65 -1.21
N PRO A 96 -4.43 -20.41 -1.62
CA PRO A 96 -5.43 -19.36 -1.84
C PRO A 96 -6.57 -19.85 -2.76
N GLY A 97 -7.76 -19.26 -2.64
CA GLY A 97 -8.99 -19.72 -3.29
C GLY A 97 -9.76 -18.64 -4.05
N ALA A 98 -11.07 -18.83 -4.20
CA ALA A 98 -11.94 -17.97 -5.01
C ALA A 98 -11.43 -17.83 -6.45
N SER A 99 -11.43 -16.63 -7.04
CA SER A 99 -10.91 -16.38 -8.38
C SER A 99 -9.38 -16.26 -8.32
N HIS A 100 -8.69 -17.39 -8.22
CA HIS A 100 -7.28 -17.47 -7.85
C HIS A 100 -6.36 -17.49 -9.08
N ILE A 101 -5.62 -16.41 -9.30
CA ILE A 101 -4.55 -16.32 -10.29
C ILE A 101 -3.18 -16.55 -9.64
N ARG A 102 -2.51 -17.63 -10.04
CA ARG A 102 -1.12 -17.93 -9.71
C ARG A 102 -0.18 -17.24 -10.69
N VAL A 103 0.51 -16.21 -10.24
CA VAL A 103 1.48 -15.44 -11.02
C VAL A 103 2.75 -16.27 -11.16
N LYS A 104 2.92 -16.92 -12.31
CA LYS A 104 4.12 -17.72 -12.61
C LYS A 104 5.11 -16.95 -13.48
N ASN A 105 4.64 -16.12 -14.42
CA ASN A 105 5.42 -15.21 -15.26
C ASN A 105 6.68 -15.85 -15.86
N ASN A 106 6.45 -16.81 -16.75
CA ASN A 106 7.54 -17.50 -17.48
C ASN A 106 7.92 -16.80 -18.79
N ASP A 107 7.35 -15.62 -19.06
CA ASP A 107 7.56 -14.83 -20.28
C ASP A 107 8.70 -13.80 -20.18
N GLY A 108 9.45 -13.80 -19.06
CA GLY A 108 10.55 -12.86 -18.81
C GLY A 108 10.10 -11.49 -18.29
N HIS A 109 8.81 -11.31 -18.01
CA HIS A 109 8.27 -10.12 -17.36
C HIS A 109 7.96 -10.36 -15.88
N LYS A 110 7.74 -9.27 -15.13
CA LYS A 110 7.53 -9.32 -13.68
C LYS A 110 6.08 -9.11 -13.29
N GLU A 111 5.32 -8.38 -14.09
CA GLU A 111 3.93 -8.02 -13.82
C GLU A 111 2.98 -9.14 -14.22
N ALA A 112 1.97 -9.44 -13.40
CA ALA A 112 0.81 -10.20 -13.85
C ALA A 112 -0.05 -9.32 -14.78
N PHE A 113 -0.33 -8.09 -14.34
CA PHE A 113 -1.04 -7.08 -15.12
C PHE A 113 -0.21 -5.81 -15.27
N LEU A 114 0.14 -5.48 -16.51
CA LEU A 114 0.71 -4.19 -16.89
C LEU A 114 -0.37 -3.32 -17.53
N VAL A 115 -0.62 -2.15 -16.95
CA VAL A 115 -1.47 -1.12 -17.52
C VAL A 115 -0.58 -0.03 -18.12
N SER A 116 -0.55 0.04 -19.45
CA SER A 116 0.32 0.96 -20.16
C SER A 116 -0.22 1.23 -21.57
N ARG A 117 -0.14 2.49 -22.01
CA ARG A 117 -0.44 2.90 -23.38
C ARG A 117 0.69 3.76 -23.92
N SER A 118 1.21 3.37 -25.08
CA SER A 118 2.26 4.12 -25.78
C SER A 118 1.77 5.50 -26.22
N GLY A 119 2.64 6.50 -26.08
CA GLY A 119 2.36 7.90 -26.46
C GLY A 119 2.22 8.81 -25.24
N ALA A 120 2.46 10.11 -25.45
CA ALA A 120 2.30 11.10 -24.38
C ALA A 120 0.82 11.28 -24.01
N PRO A 121 0.46 11.45 -22.72
CA PRO A 121 -0.93 11.66 -22.29
C PRO A 121 -1.62 12.83 -22.99
N SER A 122 -0.88 13.88 -23.35
CA SER A 122 -1.39 15.03 -24.12
C SER A 122 -1.79 14.68 -25.56
N THR A 123 -1.31 13.55 -26.09
CA THR A 123 -1.58 13.08 -27.46
C THR A 123 -2.59 11.94 -27.50
N VAL A 124 -2.42 10.95 -26.61
CA VAL A 124 -3.25 9.72 -26.61
C VAL A 124 -4.28 9.68 -25.48
N GLY A 125 -4.34 10.72 -24.65
CA GLY A 125 -5.12 10.76 -23.42
C GLY A 125 -4.52 9.88 -22.32
N ARG A 126 -4.99 10.04 -21.09
CA ARG A 126 -4.73 9.12 -19.97
C ARG A 126 -5.56 7.83 -20.09
N LEU A 127 -5.12 6.75 -19.47
CA LEU A 127 -5.97 5.56 -19.30
C LEU A 127 -6.96 5.81 -18.17
N ASN A 128 -8.26 5.69 -18.46
CA ASN A 128 -9.31 6.08 -17.52
C ASN A 128 -10.12 4.88 -17.03
N SER A 129 -10.51 4.92 -15.77
CA SER A 129 -11.56 4.07 -15.17
C SER A 129 -11.37 2.57 -15.42
N ILE A 130 -10.12 2.10 -15.38
CA ILE A 130 -9.81 0.67 -15.34
C ILE A 130 -10.10 0.17 -13.92
N VAL A 131 -10.75 -0.99 -13.82
CA VAL A 131 -11.22 -1.57 -12.56
C VAL A 131 -10.69 -2.98 -12.40
N PHE A 132 -10.03 -3.25 -11.28
CA PHE A 132 -9.72 -4.59 -10.80
C PHE A 132 -10.56 -4.89 -9.58
N GLN A 133 -11.32 -6.00 -9.59
CA GLN A 133 -12.30 -6.24 -8.55
C GLN A 133 -12.47 -7.71 -8.14
N ASP A 134 -12.46 -8.00 -6.84
CA ASP A 134 -12.91 -9.27 -6.26
C ASP A 134 -12.19 -10.54 -6.81
N PHE A 135 -10.88 -10.50 -7.03
CA PHE A 135 -10.09 -11.70 -7.35
C PHE A 135 -8.75 -11.74 -6.61
N CYS A 136 -8.07 -12.89 -6.64
CA CYS A 136 -6.83 -13.15 -5.91
C CYS A 136 -5.62 -13.18 -6.85
N LEU A 137 -4.55 -12.50 -6.48
CA LEU A 137 -3.23 -12.57 -7.12
C LEU A 137 -2.21 -13.16 -6.14
N ASP A 138 -1.73 -14.36 -6.49
CA ASP A 138 -0.80 -15.16 -5.70
C ASP A 138 0.57 -15.24 -6.40
N GLY A 139 1.64 -14.85 -5.69
CA GLY A 139 3.02 -14.98 -6.14
C GLY A 139 3.58 -16.41 -6.09
N VAL A 140 2.80 -17.40 -5.63
CA VAL A 140 3.04 -18.84 -5.51
C VAL A 140 4.06 -19.24 -4.45
N GLY A 141 5.14 -18.48 -4.35
CA GLY A 141 6.24 -18.76 -3.44
C GLY A 141 7.10 -17.53 -3.23
N SER A 142 7.34 -17.20 -1.97
CA SER A 142 8.23 -16.13 -1.53
C SER A 142 8.62 -16.39 -0.07
N THR A 143 9.62 -15.69 0.45
CA THR A 143 10.06 -15.83 1.84
C THR A 143 10.17 -14.47 2.48
N LYS A 144 9.80 -14.36 3.77
CA LYS A 144 9.93 -13.14 4.57
C LYS A 144 11.36 -12.56 4.45
N PRO A 145 11.55 -11.24 4.26
CA PRO A 145 10.54 -10.18 4.28
C PRO A 145 9.90 -9.89 2.91
N TYR A 146 9.94 -10.84 1.98
CA TYR A 146 9.38 -10.78 0.63
C TYR A 146 10.00 -9.71 -0.29
N THR A 147 11.12 -9.10 0.12
CA THR A 147 11.98 -8.24 -0.70
C THR A 147 13.46 -8.35 -0.24
N PRO A 148 14.46 -8.53 -1.14
CA PRO A 148 14.31 -8.88 -2.56
C PRO A 148 13.68 -10.27 -2.66
N GLY A 149 12.43 -10.32 -3.13
CA GLY A 149 11.55 -11.47 -3.02
C GLY A 149 11.60 -12.25 -4.32
N ASN A 150 10.43 -12.70 -4.76
CA ASN A 150 10.28 -13.35 -6.07
C ASN A 150 10.24 -12.37 -7.25
N SER A 151 10.43 -11.05 -7.03
CA SER A 151 10.37 -10.01 -8.08
C SER A 151 9.04 -9.90 -8.82
N LYS A 152 8.00 -10.63 -8.40
CA LYS A 152 6.70 -10.60 -9.05
C LYS A 152 5.92 -9.37 -8.62
N ILE A 153 5.23 -8.80 -9.60
CA ILE A 153 4.37 -7.63 -9.44
C ILE A 153 2.95 -8.04 -9.76
N GLY A 154 1.99 -7.76 -8.88
CA GLY A 154 0.56 -8.05 -9.13
C GLY A 154 0.03 -7.14 -10.24
N ILE A 155 -0.16 -5.86 -9.91
CA ILE A 155 -0.70 -4.85 -10.83
C ILE A 155 0.27 -3.68 -10.92
N SER A 156 0.59 -3.26 -12.14
CA SER A 156 1.52 -2.17 -12.42
C SER A 156 0.95 -1.21 -13.46
N PHE A 157 0.60 0.01 -13.05
CA PHE A 157 0.29 1.10 -13.97
C PHE A 157 1.55 1.90 -14.27
N GLN A 158 1.91 1.98 -15.56
CA GLN A 158 3.12 2.66 -16.03
C GLN A 158 2.84 3.89 -16.91
N SER A 159 1.57 4.17 -17.20
CA SER A 159 1.11 5.39 -17.84
C SER A 159 0.24 6.21 -16.88
N ASP A 160 0.24 7.53 -17.08
CA ASP A 160 -0.67 8.43 -16.36
C ASP A 160 -2.12 7.96 -16.55
N ASN A 161 -2.83 7.91 -15.44
CA ASN A 161 -4.15 7.31 -15.34
C ASN A 161 -5.10 8.19 -14.53
N ASP A 162 -6.40 7.95 -14.71
CA ASP A 162 -7.45 8.73 -14.09
C ASP A 162 -8.60 7.82 -13.63
N ALA A 163 -9.09 8.06 -12.42
CA ALA A 163 -10.26 7.38 -11.83
C ALA A 163 -10.17 5.84 -11.84
N VAL A 164 -8.96 5.27 -11.71
CA VAL A 164 -8.76 3.82 -11.63
C VAL A 164 -9.25 3.27 -10.30
N ARG A 165 -9.72 2.01 -10.29
CA ARG A 165 -10.25 1.38 -9.08
C ARG A 165 -9.66 0.00 -8.83
N ILE A 166 -9.28 -0.26 -7.59
CA ILE A 166 -8.81 -1.57 -7.12
C ILE A 166 -9.62 -1.89 -5.87
N GLU A 167 -10.55 -2.83 -5.99
CA GLU A 167 -11.64 -3.04 -5.02
C GLU A 167 -11.78 -4.51 -4.63
N GLY A 168 -11.82 -4.83 -3.34
CA GLY A 168 -12.16 -6.19 -2.90
C GLY A 168 -11.13 -7.27 -3.29
N MET A 169 -9.92 -6.87 -3.67
CA MET A 169 -8.89 -7.78 -4.17
C MET A 169 -8.16 -8.52 -3.05
N GLY A 170 -7.60 -9.69 -3.38
CA GLY A 170 -6.63 -10.39 -2.54
C GLY A 170 -5.26 -10.41 -3.19
N PHE A 171 -4.21 -10.13 -2.42
CA PHE A 171 -2.83 -10.23 -2.86
C PHE A 171 -2.02 -10.98 -1.82
N VAL A 172 -1.22 -11.94 -2.27
CA VAL A 172 -0.38 -12.77 -1.41
C VAL A 172 0.93 -13.13 -2.12
N TYR A 173 2.02 -13.19 -1.36
CA TYR A 173 3.32 -13.69 -1.82
C TYR A 173 3.94 -12.95 -3.01
N LEU A 174 3.56 -11.70 -3.28
CA LEU A 174 4.17 -10.87 -4.32
C LEU A 174 5.28 -9.99 -3.74
N GLU A 175 6.34 -9.71 -4.50
CA GLU A 175 7.27 -8.67 -4.08
C GLU A 175 6.58 -7.30 -4.09
N HIS A 176 5.83 -6.98 -5.14
CA HIS A 176 5.01 -5.78 -5.22
C HIS A 176 3.55 -6.14 -5.52
N ALA A 177 2.61 -5.77 -4.67
CA ALA A 177 1.21 -6.02 -4.95
C ALA A 177 0.65 -5.01 -5.97
N ILE A 178 0.75 -3.72 -5.66
CA ILE A 178 0.17 -2.63 -6.48
C ILE A 178 1.20 -1.51 -6.66
N ILE A 179 1.51 -1.19 -7.92
CA ILE A 179 2.25 0.00 -8.31
C ILE A 179 1.36 0.84 -9.22
N ILE A 180 1.13 2.11 -8.86
CA ILE A 180 0.40 3.06 -9.72
C ILE A 180 1.26 4.30 -9.94
N LYS A 181 1.77 4.46 -11.16
CA LYS A 181 2.51 5.65 -11.56
C LYS A 181 1.57 6.73 -12.11
N GLY A 182 1.78 7.99 -11.75
CA GLY A 182 1.08 9.13 -12.37
C GLY A 182 -0.44 9.10 -12.15
N ALA A 183 -0.86 8.83 -10.91
CA ALA A 183 -2.26 8.52 -10.60
C ALA A 183 -3.08 9.79 -10.31
N ASP A 184 -4.18 9.98 -11.04
CA ASP A 184 -5.21 10.99 -10.76
C ASP A 184 -6.48 10.32 -10.24
N ALA A 185 -6.93 10.71 -9.05
CA ALA A 185 -8.14 10.18 -8.41
C ALA A 185 -8.28 8.65 -8.36
N PRO A 186 -7.21 7.85 -8.08
CA PRO A 186 -7.38 6.41 -7.90
C PRO A 186 -8.19 6.11 -6.64
N ASN A 187 -8.98 5.04 -6.66
CA ASN A 187 -9.68 4.51 -5.49
C ASN A 187 -9.22 3.07 -5.19
N ILE A 188 -8.47 2.90 -4.10
CA ILE A 188 -7.94 1.63 -3.64
C ILE A 188 -8.64 1.29 -2.33
N THR A 189 -9.63 0.40 -2.39
CA THR A 189 -10.51 0.16 -1.23
C THR A 189 -10.93 -1.28 -1.00
N ASN A 190 -11.15 -1.64 0.27
CA ASN A 190 -11.63 -2.96 0.69
C ASN A 190 -10.75 -4.13 0.23
N ASN A 191 -9.44 -3.90 0.01
CA ASN A 191 -8.52 -4.95 -0.41
C ASN A 191 -7.90 -5.66 0.80
N PHE A 192 -7.51 -6.91 0.60
CA PHE A 192 -6.70 -7.69 1.53
C PHE A 192 -5.32 -7.93 0.91
N ILE A 193 -4.31 -7.18 1.34
CA ILE A 193 -2.94 -7.22 0.80
C ILE A 193 -2.01 -7.68 1.92
N ALA A 194 -1.54 -8.92 1.85
CA ALA A 194 -0.77 -9.51 2.95
C ALA A 194 0.36 -10.38 2.41
N GLU A 195 1.43 -10.52 3.21
CA GLU A 195 2.57 -11.38 2.86
C GLU A 195 3.22 -10.96 1.53
N CYS A 196 3.18 -9.66 1.25
CA CYS A 196 3.88 -9.02 0.13
C CYS A 196 5.05 -8.19 0.66
N GLY A 197 6.04 -7.96 -0.20
CA GLY A 197 7.17 -7.07 0.12
C GLY A 197 6.67 -5.62 0.24
N TYR A 198 5.96 -5.17 -0.80
CA TYR A 198 5.33 -3.87 -0.91
C TYR A 198 3.84 -4.04 -1.20
N CYS A 199 3.00 -3.31 -0.46
CA CYS A 199 1.55 -3.37 -0.64
C CYS A 199 1.06 -2.36 -1.70
N ILE A 200 1.11 -1.06 -1.39
CA ILE A 200 0.61 0.00 -2.28
C ILE A 200 1.70 1.04 -2.52
N GLU A 201 2.02 1.29 -3.78
CA GLU A 201 3.04 2.25 -4.19
C GLU A 201 2.47 3.23 -5.23
N LEU A 202 2.35 4.51 -4.84
CA LEU A 202 2.00 5.61 -5.75
C LEU A 202 3.29 6.34 -6.17
N THR A 203 3.69 6.19 -7.43
CA THR A 203 5.02 6.64 -7.91
C THR A 203 4.92 7.72 -8.98
N GLY A 204 6.02 8.43 -9.22
CA GLY A 204 6.11 9.56 -10.16
C GLY A 204 5.43 10.81 -9.61
N ALA A 205 4.10 10.81 -9.56
CA ALA A 205 3.26 11.83 -8.93
C ALA A 205 1.85 11.25 -8.71
N SER A 206 1.11 11.80 -7.76
CA SER A 206 -0.30 11.43 -7.57
C SER A 206 -1.14 12.60 -7.06
N GLN A 207 -2.44 12.61 -7.36
CA GLN A 207 -3.34 13.59 -6.79
C GLN A 207 -4.69 12.98 -6.41
N VAL A 208 -5.26 13.46 -5.30
CA VAL A 208 -6.58 13.11 -4.76
C VAL A 208 -6.84 11.59 -4.65
N ALA A 209 -5.79 10.79 -4.45
CA ALA A 209 -5.90 9.35 -4.29
C ALA A 209 -6.63 8.98 -3.00
N LYS A 210 -7.48 7.95 -3.06
CA LYS A 210 -8.14 7.36 -1.90
C LYS A 210 -7.60 5.97 -1.64
N ILE A 211 -7.02 5.77 -0.45
CA ILE A 211 -6.58 4.46 0.06
C ILE A 211 -7.36 4.20 1.34
N THR A 212 -8.44 3.41 1.23
CA THR A 212 -9.42 3.30 2.32
C THR A 212 -9.89 1.89 2.61
N ASN A 213 -10.14 1.56 3.88
CA ASN A 213 -10.73 0.28 4.30
C ASN A 213 -9.93 -0.96 3.87
N ASN A 214 -8.62 -0.86 3.68
CA ASN A 214 -7.78 -2.00 3.31
C ASN A 214 -7.21 -2.71 4.55
N PHE A 215 -7.00 -4.03 4.43
CA PHE A 215 -6.08 -4.78 5.29
C PHE A 215 -4.71 -4.83 4.62
N LEU A 216 -3.71 -4.21 5.24
CA LEU A 216 -2.33 -4.17 4.74
C LEU A 216 -1.41 -4.85 5.75
N ILE A 217 -0.93 -6.04 5.43
CA ILE A 217 -0.17 -6.90 6.33
C ILE A 217 1.20 -7.17 5.69
N SER A 218 2.03 -6.13 5.66
CA SER A 218 3.37 -6.15 5.06
C SER A 218 4.42 -6.66 6.05
N ALA A 219 5.45 -7.33 5.53
CA ALA A 219 6.66 -7.63 6.27
C ALA A 219 7.58 -6.40 6.36
N TRP A 220 8.72 -6.55 7.03
CA TRP A 220 9.59 -5.42 7.43
C TRP A 220 10.59 -4.92 6.39
N GLY A 221 10.55 -5.46 5.17
CA GLY A 221 11.45 -5.11 4.08
C GLY A 221 10.97 -3.94 3.22
N GLY A 222 9.65 -3.78 3.03
CA GLY A 222 9.07 -2.78 2.14
C GLY A 222 8.12 -1.81 2.83
N TYR A 223 7.08 -1.38 2.11
CA TYR A 223 6.10 -0.40 2.55
C TYR A 223 4.69 -0.99 2.57
N SER A 224 3.91 -0.63 3.58
CA SER A 224 2.46 -0.84 3.55
C SER A 224 1.81 0.15 2.59
N ILE A 225 2.21 1.42 2.66
CA ILE A 225 1.81 2.47 1.71
C ILE A 225 3.03 3.34 1.45
N PHE A 226 3.36 3.52 0.18
CA PHE A 226 4.31 4.52 -0.29
C PHE A 226 3.63 5.48 -1.26
N ALA A 227 3.90 6.77 -1.14
CA ALA A 227 3.55 7.74 -2.15
C ALA A 227 4.63 8.81 -2.29
N GLU A 228 4.88 9.27 -3.52
CA GLU A 228 5.77 10.38 -3.79
C GLU A 228 5.14 11.47 -4.66
N ASN A 229 5.60 12.71 -4.47
CA ASN A 229 5.19 13.89 -5.24
C ASN A 229 3.65 14.00 -5.32
N GLY A 230 3.00 13.81 -4.18
CA GLY A 230 1.55 13.66 -4.06
C GLY A 230 0.84 14.93 -3.58
N GLU A 231 -0.41 15.11 -3.97
CA GLU A 231 -1.27 16.21 -3.50
C GLU A 231 -2.65 15.70 -3.08
N GLY A 232 -3.12 16.04 -1.88
CA GLY A 232 -4.52 15.81 -1.49
C GLY A 232 -4.90 14.33 -1.25
N LEU A 233 -3.94 13.48 -0.90
CA LEU A 233 -4.20 12.05 -0.65
C LEU A 233 -5.10 11.84 0.57
N GLN A 234 -6.02 10.88 0.50
CA GLN A 234 -6.83 10.41 1.62
C GLN A 234 -6.48 8.97 1.98
N ILE A 235 -5.93 8.76 3.17
CA ILE A 235 -5.56 7.46 3.72
C ILE A 235 -6.36 7.23 5.01
N SER A 236 -7.47 6.49 4.92
CA SER A 236 -8.38 6.36 6.06
C SER A 236 -9.09 5.03 6.21
N GLY A 237 -9.35 4.61 7.45
CA GLY A 237 -10.08 3.37 7.74
C GLY A 237 -9.29 2.09 7.47
N ASN A 238 -7.98 2.18 7.21
CA ASN A 238 -7.15 1.02 6.94
C ASN A 238 -6.75 0.32 8.25
N THR A 239 -6.61 -1.01 8.19
CA THR A 239 -5.96 -1.81 9.23
C THR A 239 -4.60 -2.25 8.70
N VAL A 240 -3.54 -1.67 9.26
CA VAL A 240 -2.15 -1.93 8.85
C VAL A 240 -1.44 -2.67 9.98
N LEU A 241 -0.91 -3.85 9.69
CA LEU A 241 -0.40 -4.78 10.71
C LEU A 241 1.02 -5.28 10.39
N TRP A 242 1.62 -5.94 11.39
CA TRP A 242 2.93 -6.59 11.37
C TRP A 242 4.11 -5.62 11.24
N ALA A 243 4.34 -5.03 10.08
CA ALA A 243 5.34 -3.98 9.89
C ALA A 243 4.71 -2.77 9.21
N CYS A 244 3.78 -2.11 9.91
CA CYS A 244 3.17 -0.88 9.42
C CYS A 244 4.25 0.14 9.04
N ASN A 245 4.19 0.59 7.78
CA ASN A 245 5.03 1.66 7.25
C ASN A 245 4.27 2.41 6.16
N ILE A 246 3.80 3.62 6.51
CA ILE A 246 3.19 4.59 5.61
C ILE A 246 4.21 5.70 5.36
N THR A 247 4.86 5.69 4.20
CA THR A 247 5.86 6.70 3.83
C THR A 247 5.31 7.62 2.76
N LEU A 248 5.27 8.92 3.08
CA LEU A 248 4.91 9.99 2.16
C LEU A 248 6.15 10.83 1.87
N ASN A 249 6.55 10.89 0.60
CA ASN A 249 7.77 11.51 0.14
C ASN A 249 7.47 12.74 -0.74
N ASN A 250 7.74 13.96 -0.27
CA ASN A 250 7.31 15.19 -0.95
C ASN A 250 5.78 15.17 -1.27
N VAL A 251 4.96 14.82 -0.28
CA VAL A 251 3.49 14.80 -0.42
C VAL A 251 2.88 15.91 0.43
N ASN A 252 1.91 16.64 -0.13
CA ASN A 252 1.31 17.77 0.54
C ASN A 252 -0.22 17.68 0.61
N ARG A 253 -0.78 18.33 1.63
CA ARG A 253 -2.23 18.38 1.92
C ARG A 253 -2.92 17.02 1.94
N ALA A 254 -2.19 15.97 2.33
CA ALA A 254 -2.75 14.65 2.54
C ALA A 254 -3.40 14.53 3.92
N SER A 255 -4.27 13.54 4.07
CA SER A 255 -4.94 13.18 5.33
C SER A 255 -4.74 11.69 5.61
N ILE A 256 -4.01 11.37 6.68
CA ILE A 256 -3.87 10.03 7.25
C ILE A 256 -4.70 9.95 8.52
N THR A 257 -5.93 9.44 8.42
CA THR A 257 -6.90 9.53 9.51
C THR A 257 -7.69 8.26 9.78
N SER A 258 -8.05 8.02 11.05
CA SER A 258 -8.92 6.90 11.44
C SER A 258 -8.40 5.53 11.00
N ASN A 259 -7.07 5.31 11.05
CA ASN A 259 -6.45 4.03 10.76
C ASN A 259 -6.08 3.28 12.04
N LYS A 260 -6.10 1.95 11.99
CA LYS A 260 -5.54 1.07 13.02
C LYS A 260 -4.16 0.61 12.56
N LEU A 261 -3.13 1.03 13.27
CA LEU A 261 -1.73 0.81 12.88
C LEU A 261 -1.03 -0.02 13.94
N LEU A 262 -0.50 -1.19 13.56
CA LEU A 262 0.30 -2.06 14.41
C LEU A 262 1.64 -2.34 13.74
N SER A 263 2.74 -2.17 14.48
CA SER A 263 4.07 -2.45 13.96
C SER A 263 5.00 -3.12 14.98
N ASN A 264 5.79 -4.06 14.46
CA ASN A 264 6.97 -4.64 15.07
C ASN A 264 8.26 -3.85 14.77
N PHE A 265 8.15 -2.68 14.13
CA PHE A 265 9.27 -1.78 13.85
C PHE A 265 8.90 -0.29 14.06
N PRO A 266 9.90 0.61 14.17
CA PRO A 266 9.69 2.06 14.11
C PRO A 266 9.22 2.50 12.70
N SER A 267 9.03 3.81 12.50
CA SER A 267 8.65 4.39 11.18
C SER A 267 7.27 3.94 10.68
N MET A 268 6.26 4.04 11.56
CA MET A 268 4.88 3.69 11.20
C MET A 268 4.26 4.69 10.22
N ILE A 269 4.53 5.98 10.44
CA ILE A 269 4.26 7.05 9.47
C ILE A 269 5.52 7.91 9.31
N ALA A 270 5.96 8.11 8.08
CA ALA A 270 7.07 8.99 7.76
C ALA A 270 6.66 10.03 6.71
N LEU A 271 6.74 11.31 7.07
CA LEU A 271 6.61 12.44 6.16
C LEU A 271 8.04 12.91 5.81
N LEU A 272 8.46 12.70 4.58
CA LEU A 272 9.83 12.91 4.12
C LEU A 272 9.91 14.02 3.08
N ASN A 273 11.12 14.55 2.89
CA ASN A 273 11.51 15.47 1.81
C ASN A 273 10.53 16.64 1.61
N GLY A 274 10.18 17.33 2.70
CA GLY A 274 9.37 18.54 2.64
C GLY A 274 7.87 18.29 2.59
N SER A 275 7.40 17.09 2.88
CA SER A 275 5.96 16.76 2.97
C SER A 275 5.25 17.69 3.97
N SER A 276 4.38 18.56 3.48
CA SER A 276 3.85 19.71 4.23
C SER A 276 2.33 19.81 4.21
N GLU A 277 1.77 20.49 5.21
CA GLU A 277 0.33 20.75 5.34
C GLU A 277 -0.51 19.45 5.42
N ASN A 278 0.09 18.34 5.84
CA ASN A 278 -0.59 17.06 5.98
C ASN A 278 -1.26 16.93 7.35
N LEU A 279 -2.39 16.23 7.39
CA LEU A 279 -3.11 15.86 8.61
C LEU A 279 -2.84 14.40 8.98
N ILE A 280 -2.40 14.16 10.21
CA ILE A 280 -2.32 12.84 10.84
C ILE A 280 -3.21 12.87 12.08
N ALA A 281 -4.41 12.30 12.00
CA ALA A 281 -5.37 12.42 13.10
C ALA A 281 -6.23 11.18 13.38
N SER A 282 -6.57 11.00 14.65
CA SER A 282 -7.48 9.93 15.10
C SER A 282 -7.04 8.52 14.69
N ASN A 283 -5.72 8.29 14.57
CA ASN A 283 -5.17 6.96 14.34
C ASN A 283 -4.86 6.27 15.67
N HIS A 284 -4.93 4.95 15.67
CA HIS A 284 -4.52 4.12 16.81
C HIS A 284 -3.21 3.40 16.48
N PHE A 285 -2.11 3.86 17.08
CA PHE A 285 -0.78 3.28 16.94
C PHE A 285 -0.51 2.25 18.04
N ARG A 286 -0.09 1.06 17.65
CA ARG A 286 0.40 0.02 18.55
C ARG A 286 1.79 -0.44 18.10
N ARG A 287 2.79 -0.09 18.89
CA ARG A 287 4.18 -0.54 18.72
C ARG A 287 4.46 -1.65 19.72
N VAL A 288 4.82 -2.83 19.23
CA VAL A 288 5.18 -3.98 20.08
C VAL A 288 6.44 -4.67 19.56
N HIS A 289 7.12 -5.41 20.43
CA HIS A 289 8.14 -6.36 19.96
C HIS A 289 7.46 -7.60 19.37
N GLY A 290 8.08 -8.19 18.34
CA GLY A 290 7.56 -9.38 17.66
C GLY A 290 8.61 -9.96 16.73
N ASP A 291 8.17 -10.77 15.78
CA ASP A 291 9.04 -11.46 14.83
C ASP A 291 9.67 -10.51 13.80
N GLY A 292 10.76 -10.98 13.21
CA GLY A 292 11.50 -10.26 12.18
C GLY A 292 12.63 -9.37 12.68
N THR A 293 13.48 -8.96 11.74
CA THR A 293 14.65 -8.12 12.00
C THR A 293 14.76 -7.06 10.90
N SER A 294 14.51 -5.80 11.25
CA SER A 294 14.74 -4.67 10.36
C SER A 294 15.81 -3.76 10.94
N THR A 295 16.84 -3.48 10.15
CA THR A 295 17.89 -2.51 10.46
C THR A 295 17.63 -1.16 9.79
N ARG A 296 16.46 -1.00 9.17
CA ARG A 296 16.13 0.17 8.36
C ARG A 296 16.06 1.45 9.19
N PHE A 297 15.47 1.35 10.38
CA PHE A 297 15.29 2.46 11.31
C PHE A 297 15.43 1.95 12.75
N ASP A 298 16.01 2.78 13.60
CA ASP A 298 16.09 2.54 15.04
C ASP A 298 14.90 3.18 15.77
N ASP A 299 14.76 2.92 17.08
CA ASP A 299 13.67 3.46 17.88
C ASP A 299 13.82 4.97 18.16
N LYS A 300 14.90 5.63 17.73
CA LYS A 300 15.03 7.09 17.75
C LYS A 300 14.40 7.76 16.53
N PHE A 301 14.18 7.02 15.45
CA PHE A 301 13.56 7.53 14.22
C PHE A 301 12.12 8.04 14.43
N GLY A 302 11.41 7.51 15.43
CA GLY A 302 10.03 7.82 15.72
C GLY A 302 9.05 6.78 15.18
N LEU A 303 7.89 6.63 15.85
CA LEU A 303 6.73 5.98 15.22
C LEU A 303 6.12 6.90 14.17
N VAL A 304 6.11 8.21 14.45
CA VAL A 304 5.80 9.27 13.49
C VAL A 304 7.06 10.11 13.27
N HIS A 305 7.50 10.20 12.02
CA HIS A 305 8.63 11.02 11.60
C HIS A 305 8.14 12.16 10.71
N ILE A 306 8.50 13.40 11.02
CA ILE A 306 8.06 14.60 10.28
C ILE A 306 9.27 15.40 9.83
N ALA A 307 9.52 15.42 8.51
CA ALA A 307 10.47 16.27 7.83
C ALA A 307 9.74 17.13 6.79
N GLY A 308 9.13 18.22 7.27
CA GLY A 308 8.29 19.12 6.49
C GLY A 308 7.55 20.12 7.37
N SER A 309 6.78 21.01 6.76
CA SER A 309 6.24 22.19 7.46
C SER A 309 4.72 22.16 7.57
N LYS A 310 4.18 22.83 8.60
CA LYS A 310 2.73 23.04 8.77
C LYS A 310 1.90 21.75 8.82
N ASN A 311 2.51 20.62 9.15
CA ASN A 311 1.79 19.37 9.35
C ASN A 311 1.04 19.42 10.69
N THR A 312 -0.09 18.73 10.75
CA THR A 312 -0.91 18.60 11.96
C THR A 312 -0.95 17.15 12.42
N LEU A 313 -0.48 16.87 13.63
CA LEU A 313 -0.58 15.59 14.31
C LEU A 313 -1.51 15.73 15.52
N THR A 314 -2.74 15.21 15.44
CA THR A 314 -3.73 15.46 16.49
C THR A 314 -4.61 14.28 16.85
N SER A 315 -4.98 14.16 18.13
CA SER A 315 -5.99 13.21 18.60
C SER A 315 -5.64 11.73 18.31
N ASN A 316 -4.35 11.40 18.26
CA ASN A 316 -3.89 10.02 18.07
C ASN A 316 -3.68 9.32 19.41
N GLN A 317 -3.92 8.01 19.44
CA GLN A 317 -3.55 7.14 20.57
C GLN A 317 -2.27 6.37 20.21
N PHE A 318 -1.25 6.48 21.05
CA PHE A 318 -0.02 5.71 20.97
C PHE A 318 0.05 4.70 22.11
N SER A 319 0.21 3.42 21.77
CA SER A 319 0.50 2.34 22.70
C SER A 319 1.86 1.74 22.37
N PHE A 320 2.86 2.00 23.20
CA PHE A 320 4.23 1.50 23.04
C PHE A 320 4.51 0.42 24.09
N SER A 321 4.85 -0.79 23.65
CA SER A 321 5.13 -1.94 24.51
C SER A 321 6.25 -2.79 23.92
N VAL A 322 7.50 -2.35 24.11
CA VAL A 322 8.71 -3.06 23.66
C VAL A 322 9.59 -3.32 24.88
N PRO A 323 10.14 -4.53 25.08
CA PRO A 323 11.07 -4.78 26.18
C PRO A 323 12.31 -3.89 26.05
N SER A 324 12.84 -3.37 27.17
CA SER A 324 13.99 -2.45 27.16
C SER A 324 15.23 -3.04 26.46
N GLY A 325 15.46 -4.35 26.58
CA GLY A 325 16.54 -5.06 25.90
C GLY A 325 16.40 -5.16 24.38
N ASN A 326 15.23 -4.83 23.82
CA ASN A 326 14.96 -4.84 22.37
C ASN A 326 14.92 -3.43 21.76
N ILE A 327 15.26 -2.40 22.54
CA ILE A 327 15.36 -1.03 22.04
C ILE A 327 16.68 -0.86 21.31
N THR A 328 16.62 -0.22 20.14
CA THR A 328 17.78 0.16 19.35
C THR A 328 17.84 1.69 19.19
N PRO A 329 18.97 2.35 19.45
CA PRO A 329 20.20 1.82 20.06
C PRO A 329 19.99 1.35 21.51
N ALA A 330 20.82 0.43 21.98
CA ALA A 330 20.70 -0.11 23.34
C ALA A 330 20.79 1.00 24.40
N GLY A 331 19.88 0.97 25.39
CA GLY A 331 19.81 1.96 26.46
C GLY A 331 19.19 3.31 26.09
N ALA A 332 18.76 3.48 24.83
CA ALA A 332 18.05 4.68 24.41
C ALA A 332 16.60 4.72 24.94
N ASP A 333 16.11 5.91 25.23
CA ASP A 333 14.68 6.17 25.32
C ASP A 333 14.05 6.16 23.91
N PRO A 334 12.97 5.41 23.64
CA PRO A 334 12.35 5.38 22.32
C PRO A 334 11.64 6.69 21.99
N THR A 335 11.66 7.10 20.72
CA THR A 335 10.93 8.26 20.23
C THR A 335 9.56 7.83 19.70
N ILE A 336 8.48 8.46 20.17
CA ILE A 336 7.13 8.29 19.62
C ILE A 336 6.94 9.20 18.41
N VAL A 337 7.25 10.48 18.57
CA VAL A 337 7.15 11.48 17.50
C VAL A 337 8.48 12.20 17.37
N LEU A 338 9.05 12.20 16.17
CA LEU A 338 10.20 13.02 15.81
C LEU A 338 9.77 14.07 14.80
N VAL A 339 9.86 15.35 15.19
CA VAL A 339 9.86 16.46 14.23
C VAL A 339 11.31 16.72 13.85
N LYS A 340 11.73 16.08 12.76
CA LYS A 340 13.11 16.10 12.27
C LYS A 340 13.48 17.45 11.69
N SER A 341 12.57 18.10 10.96
CA SER A 341 12.80 19.42 10.35
C SER A 341 11.49 20.09 9.94
N GLY A 342 11.59 21.37 9.58
CA GLY A 342 10.49 22.16 9.04
C GLY A 342 9.88 23.13 10.07
N ASP A 343 8.99 23.97 9.56
CA ASP A 343 8.43 25.11 10.28
C ASP A 343 6.96 24.88 10.65
N ASN A 344 6.58 25.35 11.83
CA ASN A 344 5.20 25.52 12.27
C ASN A 344 4.36 24.23 12.22
N ASN A 345 4.96 23.09 12.58
CA ASN A 345 4.21 21.85 12.80
C ASN A 345 3.36 21.97 14.07
N TYR A 346 2.18 21.34 14.06
CA TYR A 346 1.20 21.41 15.14
C TYR A 346 0.90 20.03 15.70
N LEU A 347 1.35 19.76 16.92
CA LEU A 347 1.15 18.51 17.64
C LEU A 347 0.20 18.77 18.81
N ALA A 348 -1.01 18.24 18.77
CA ALA A 348 -2.03 18.52 19.79
C ALA A 348 -2.82 17.29 20.25
N THR A 349 -3.09 17.18 21.55
CA THR A 349 -4.03 16.18 22.12
C THR A 349 -3.71 14.73 21.76
N ASN A 350 -2.43 14.37 21.70
CA ASN A 350 -2.00 12.99 21.46
C ASN A 350 -1.78 12.27 22.79
N HIS A 351 -2.36 11.08 22.93
CA HIS A 351 -2.23 10.30 24.16
C HIS A 351 -1.17 9.22 24.00
N ILE A 352 -0.15 9.25 24.86
CA ILE A 352 0.97 8.31 24.84
C ILE A 352 0.91 7.41 26.06
N THR A 353 0.74 6.12 25.83
CA THR A 353 0.89 5.05 26.83
C THR A 353 2.11 4.23 26.45
N SER A 354 3.09 4.14 27.35
CA SER A 354 4.36 3.47 27.09
C SER A 354 4.84 2.68 28.31
N ASN A 355 5.41 1.50 28.09
CA ASN A 355 6.07 0.71 29.13
C ASN A 355 7.50 1.21 29.45
N LEU A 356 8.04 2.14 28.66
CA LEU A 356 9.35 2.77 28.82
C LEU A 356 9.25 4.31 28.78
N PRO A 357 10.28 5.05 29.22
CA PRO A 357 10.34 6.51 29.11
C PRO A 357 10.39 7.03 27.66
N ALA A 358 9.27 6.98 26.95
CA ALA A 358 9.22 7.36 25.54
C ALA A 358 9.12 8.88 25.33
N LYS A 359 9.66 9.38 24.20
CA LYS A 359 9.89 10.80 23.94
C LYS A 359 9.10 11.36 22.76
N VAL A 360 8.71 12.62 22.86
CA VAL A 360 8.40 13.51 21.74
C VAL A 360 9.61 14.42 21.55
N VAL A 361 10.18 14.39 20.35
CA VAL A 361 11.46 15.04 20.05
C VAL A 361 11.30 16.10 18.98
N LEU A 362 11.79 17.30 19.26
CA LEU A 362 12.00 18.37 18.28
C LEU A 362 13.49 18.49 17.99
N ASP A 363 13.91 18.19 16.76
CA ASP A 363 15.31 18.37 16.35
C ASP A 363 15.67 19.86 16.20
N ALA A 364 16.97 20.19 16.21
CA ALA A 364 17.47 21.56 16.17
C ALA A 364 17.05 22.34 14.92
N SER A 365 16.73 21.65 13.83
CA SER A 365 16.34 22.27 12.56
C SER A 365 14.86 22.66 12.47
N THR A 366 14.02 22.29 13.45
CA THR A 366 12.62 22.71 13.45
C THR A 366 12.41 24.08 14.10
N THR A 367 11.44 24.84 13.58
CA THR A 367 11.07 26.17 14.04
C THR A 367 9.57 26.31 14.24
N ALA A 368 9.16 27.15 15.19
CA ALA A 368 7.77 27.51 15.47
C ALA A 368 6.80 26.33 15.70
N THR A 369 7.32 25.12 15.96
CA THR A 369 6.53 23.93 16.25
C THR A 369 5.80 24.09 17.57
N LYS A 370 4.53 23.69 17.60
CA LYS A 370 3.65 23.77 18.77
C LYS A 370 3.36 22.36 19.26
N VAL A 371 3.59 22.11 20.54
CA VAL A 371 3.35 20.82 21.20
C VAL A 371 2.41 21.05 22.37
N LEU A 372 1.15 20.64 22.22
CA LEU A 372 0.07 20.92 23.18
C LEU A 372 -0.54 19.61 23.66
N TYR A 373 -0.50 19.33 24.97
CA TYR A 373 -1.12 18.14 25.55
C TYR A 373 -0.78 16.84 24.82
N SER A 374 0.47 16.73 24.36
CA SER A 374 0.98 15.60 23.58
C SER A 374 2.22 14.95 24.22
N ALA A 375 2.66 15.49 25.35
CA ALA A 375 3.78 15.02 26.16
C ALA A 375 3.77 15.75 27.51
N THR A 376 4.15 15.07 28.59
CA THR A 376 4.60 15.73 29.83
C THR A 376 5.97 16.38 29.62
N SER A 377 6.42 17.24 30.54
CA SER A 377 7.78 17.83 30.47
C SER A 377 8.89 16.78 30.45
N ALA A 378 8.71 15.63 31.13
CA ALA A 378 9.71 14.56 31.12
C ALA A 378 9.74 13.76 29.81
N GLN A 379 8.63 13.76 29.06
CA GLN A 379 8.51 13.10 27.76
C GLN A 379 8.94 14.01 26.60
N PHE A 380 9.31 15.26 26.86
CA PHE A 380 9.58 16.24 25.81
C PHE A 380 11.06 16.62 25.75
N ASP A 381 11.70 16.32 24.63
CA ASP A 381 13.08 16.72 24.34
C ASP A 381 13.08 17.69 23.15
N ALA A 382 13.56 18.92 23.36
CA ALA A 382 13.65 19.93 22.30
C ALA A 382 15.09 20.42 22.14
N TYR A 383 15.62 20.27 20.92
CA TYR A 383 16.94 20.77 20.52
C TYR A 383 16.86 22.12 19.80
N THR A 384 15.68 22.75 19.78
CA THR A 384 15.42 24.09 19.27
C THR A 384 14.86 24.97 20.40
N SER A 385 15.19 26.26 20.41
CA SER A 385 14.57 27.24 21.32
C SER A 385 13.31 27.89 20.74
N ASN A 386 13.08 27.74 19.43
CA ASN A 386 11.92 28.31 18.75
C ASN A 386 10.78 27.29 18.67
N HIS A 387 10.11 27.07 19.79
CA HIS A 387 8.93 26.22 19.88
C HIS A 387 7.98 26.74 20.96
N SER A 388 6.76 26.22 20.98
CA SER A 388 5.82 26.43 22.09
C SER A 388 5.38 25.08 22.63
N MET A 389 5.42 24.92 23.95
CA MET A 389 5.05 23.67 24.61
C MET A 389 4.06 23.95 25.74
N VAL A 390 2.96 23.20 25.75
CA VAL A 390 2.03 23.11 26.87
C VAL A 390 1.99 21.65 27.31
N PRO A 391 2.53 21.32 28.50
CA PRO A 391 2.60 19.94 28.96
C PRO A 391 1.21 19.35 29.18
N THR A 392 1.09 18.04 28.99
CA THR A 392 -0.03 17.28 29.55
C THR A 392 -0.02 17.41 31.09
N PRO A 393 -1.12 17.86 31.73
CA PRO A 393 -1.20 18.04 33.18
C PRO A 393 -0.95 16.79 34.01
#